data_AF-A0A645AGG4-F1
#
_entry.id   AF-A0A645AGG4-F1
#
_cell.length_a   1.000
_cell.length_b   1.000
_cell.length_c   1.000
_cell.angle_alpha   90.00
_cell.angle_beta   90.00
_cell.angle_gamma   90.00
#
_symmetry.space_group_name_H-M   'P 1'
#
loop_
_entity.id
_entity.type
_entity.pdbx_description
1 polymer ?
#
loop_
_entity_poly.entity_id
_entity_poly.type
_entity_poly.pdbx_seq_one_letter_code
_entity_poly.pdbx_strand_id
1 'polypeptide(L)'
;MEMSDLIAITKSDGNNREKATLARALYKNALHLFPPTDSGWEPTAITTSSVTREGLEDVMEIIRKYFELTRANGYYLHKRREQSRYWMYETIQEDLRNRFYENEVVKSNLEHYENMVLEGKLSSFAAAGELIEKYNSTYKHNN
;
A
#
# COMPACT_ATOMS: atom_id res chain seq x y z
N MET A 1 -0.60 4.05 8.29
CA MET A 1 0.84 4.30 8.05
C MET A 1 1.47 2.93 7.93
N GLU A 2 1.96 2.54 6.75
CA GLU A 2 2.65 1.26 6.59
C GLU A 2 4.05 1.35 7.21
N MET A 3 4.42 0.35 8.02
CA MET A 3 5.69 0.30 8.75
C MET A 3 6.64 -0.68 8.05
N SER A 4 7.88 -0.27 7.80
CA SER A 4 8.89 -1.12 7.17
C SER A 4 9.50 -2.10 8.16
N ASP A 5 9.68 -3.36 7.75
CA ASP A 5 10.39 -4.39 8.54
C ASP A 5 11.93 -4.22 8.48
N LEU A 6 12.45 -3.58 7.42
CA LEU A 6 13.89 -3.28 7.19
C LEU A 6 14.06 -2.05 6.30
N ILE A 7 14.93 -1.11 6.71
CA ILE A 7 15.34 0.04 5.91
C ILE A 7 16.80 -0.12 5.47
N ALA A 8 17.05 -0.23 4.17
CA ALA A 8 18.40 -0.24 3.61
C ALA A 8 18.74 1.13 3.00
N ILE A 9 19.71 1.82 3.59
CA ILE A 9 20.21 3.12 3.10
C ILE A 9 21.32 2.85 2.10
N THR A 10 20.98 3.04 0.83
CA THR A 10 21.86 2.72 -0.29
C THR A 10 22.89 3.82 -0.54
N LYS A 11 23.87 3.52 -1.41
CA LYS A 11 24.95 4.44 -1.84
C LYS A 11 25.88 4.86 -0.69
N SER A 12 26.08 3.98 0.29
CA SER A 12 26.99 4.19 1.41
C SER A 12 28.45 3.91 1.01
N ASP A 13 28.96 4.66 0.03
CA ASP A 13 30.30 4.55 -0.52
C ASP A 13 30.96 5.93 -0.69
N GLY A 14 32.29 5.94 -0.77
CA GLY A 14 33.08 7.17 -0.88
C GLY A 14 32.69 8.23 0.15
N ASN A 15 32.43 9.45 -0.34
CA ASN A 15 32.07 10.61 0.50
C ASN A 15 30.65 10.53 1.10
N ASN A 16 29.85 9.51 0.75
CA ASN A 16 28.50 9.35 1.27
C ASN A 16 28.42 8.47 2.52
N ARG A 17 29.50 7.79 2.92
CA ARG A 17 29.50 6.87 4.07
C ARG A 17 29.03 7.55 5.36
N GLU A 18 29.50 8.76 5.64
CA GLU A 18 29.11 9.50 6.85
C GLU A 18 27.64 9.91 6.82
N LYS A 19 27.16 10.43 5.69
CA LYS A 19 25.75 10.82 5.50
C LYS A 19 24.81 9.62 5.61
N ALA A 20 25.19 8.49 5.02
CA ALA A 20 24.43 7.24 5.10
C ALA A 20 24.40 6.70 6.54
N THR A 21 25.51 6.79 7.26
CA THR A 21 25.60 6.39 8.67
C THR A 21 24.72 7.26 9.56
N LEU A 22 24.70 8.58 9.33
CA LEU A 22 23.82 9.51 10.02
C LEU A 22 22.35 9.19 9.74
N ALA A 23 21.98 9.00 8.47
CA ALA A 23 20.63 8.61 8.08
C ALA A 23 20.21 7.29 8.76
N ARG A 24 21.12 6.32 8.87
CA ARG A 24 20.86 5.03 9.54
C ARG A 24 20.51 5.23 10.99
N ALA A 25 21.25 6.08 11.70
CA ALA A 25 20.96 6.41 13.08
C ALA A 25 19.60 7.10 13.22
N LEU A 26 19.27 8.05 12.34
CA LEU A 26 17.98 8.73 12.34
C LEU A 26 16.81 7.78 12.11
N TYR A 27 16.89 6.93 11.08
CA TYR A 27 15.83 5.95 10.80
C TYR A 27 15.72 4.90 11.91
N LYS A 28 16.84 4.42 12.44
CA LYS A 28 16.80 3.51 13.58
C LYS A 28 16.07 4.16 14.76
N ASN A 29 16.46 5.37 15.17
CA ASN A 29 15.78 6.06 16.27
C ASN A 29 14.28 6.26 16.00
N ALA A 30 13.91 6.63 14.77
CA ALA A 30 12.51 6.79 14.40
C ALA A 30 11.72 5.47 14.48
N LEU A 31 12.31 4.35 14.05
CA LEU A 31 11.68 3.02 14.12
C LEU A 31 11.34 2.61 15.55
N HIS A 32 12.16 2.97 16.53
CA HIS A 32 11.90 2.70 17.95
C HIS A 32 10.76 3.56 18.55
N LEU A 33 10.30 4.62 17.86
CA LEU A 33 9.17 5.44 18.31
C LEU A 33 7.81 4.83 17.97
N PHE A 34 7.78 3.84 17.07
CA PHE A 34 6.55 3.16 16.68
C PHE A 34 6.19 2.07 17.70
N PRO A 35 4.89 1.72 17.82
CA PRO A 35 4.49 0.59 18.64
C PRO A 35 5.17 -0.71 18.17
N PRO A 36 5.31 -1.70 19.07
CA PRO A 36 5.82 -3.03 18.71
C PRO A 36 5.06 -3.62 17.52
N THR A 37 5.78 -4.32 16.64
CA THR A 37 5.15 -5.02 15.52
C THR A 37 4.32 -6.20 16.03
N ASP A 38 3.21 -6.47 15.36
CA ASP A 38 2.42 -7.70 15.59
C ASP A 38 3.23 -8.98 15.30
N SER A 39 4.30 -8.86 14.51
CA SER A 39 5.18 -9.97 14.15
C SER A 39 6.18 -10.34 15.25
N GLY A 40 6.34 -9.47 16.27
CA GLY A 40 7.41 -9.55 17.26
C GLY A 40 8.80 -9.22 16.69
N TRP A 41 8.90 -8.81 15.43
CA TRP A 41 10.14 -8.36 14.81
C TRP A 41 10.47 -6.93 15.22
N GLU A 42 11.73 -6.63 15.50
CA GLU A 42 12.19 -5.27 15.74
C GLU A 42 12.64 -4.66 14.40
N PRO A 43 11.93 -3.65 13.86
CA PRO A 43 12.35 -2.98 12.64
C PRO A 43 13.75 -2.39 12.77
N THR A 44 14.55 -2.51 11.72
CA THR A 44 15.94 -2.05 11.76
C THR A 44 16.35 -1.30 10.50
N ALA A 45 17.46 -0.55 10.60
CA ALA A 45 18.05 0.19 9.51
C ALA A 45 19.54 -0.17 9.34
N ILE A 46 19.96 -0.39 8.09
CA ILE A 46 21.34 -0.69 7.71
C ILE A 46 21.79 0.15 6.53
N THR A 47 23.11 0.22 6.31
CA THR A 47 23.71 0.90 5.16
C THR A 47 24.21 -0.13 4.16
N THR A 48 24.06 0.16 2.88
CA THR A 48 24.53 -0.70 1.79
C THR A 48 25.17 0.11 0.67
N SER A 49 26.07 -0.52 -0.08
CA SER A 49 26.54 -0.01 -1.36
C SER A 49 26.52 -1.11 -2.40
N SER A 50 25.72 -0.92 -3.45
CA SER A 50 25.73 -1.84 -4.59
C SER A 50 27.02 -1.76 -5.40
N VAL A 51 27.78 -0.66 -5.29
CA VAL A 51 29.04 -0.44 -6.00
C VAL A 51 30.17 -1.23 -5.34
N THR A 52 30.33 -1.10 -4.02
CA THR A 52 31.37 -1.84 -3.28
C THR A 52 30.90 -3.22 -2.80
N ARG A 53 29.61 -3.53 -2.97
CA ARG A 53 28.89 -4.73 -2.48
C ARG A 53 28.79 -4.83 -0.96
N GLU A 54 29.23 -3.80 -0.22
CA GLU A 54 29.13 -3.75 1.24
C GLU A 54 27.65 -3.76 1.69
N GLY A 55 27.37 -4.52 2.74
CA GLY A 55 26.05 -4.60 3.38
C GLY A 55 25.00 -5.42 2.65
N LEU A 56 25.26 -5.91 1.43
CA LEU A 56 24.28 -6.71 0.68
C LEU A 56 24.05 -8.10 1.30
N GLU A 57 25.09 -8.74 1.82
CA GLU A 57 24.98 -10.01 2.53
C GLU A 57 24.22 -9.84 3.84
N ASP A 58 24.47 -8.74 4.56
CA ASP A 58 23.77 -8.39 5.80
C ASP A 58 22.27 -8.18 5.58
N VAL A 59 21.87 -7.50 4.48
CA VAL A 59 20.45 -7.38 4.09
C VAL A 59 19.83 -8.77 3.99
N MET A 60 20.49 -9.69 3.28
CA MET A 60 19.95 -11.01 3.04
C MET A 60 19.87 -11.84 4.34
N GLU A 61 20.87 -11.71 5.22
CA GLU A 61 20.83 -12.33 6.54
C GLU A 61 19.67 -11.81 7.38
N ILE A 62 19.43 -10.50 7.40
CA ILE A 62 18.31 -9.89 8.13
C ILE A 62 16.96 -10.38 7.57
N ILE A 63 16.83 -10.46 6.24
CA ILE A 63 15.62 -11.01 5.60
C ILE A 63 15.39 -12.47 6.04
N ARG A 64 16.45 -13.29 6.09
CA ARG A 64 16.34 -14.68 6.55
C ARG A 64 15.88 -14.74 8.01
N LYS A 65 16.48 -13.95 8.90
CA LYS A 65 16.09 -13.87 10.32
C LYS A 65 14.63 -13.46 10.50
N TYR A 66 14.15 -12.50 9.71
CA TYR A 66 12.74 -12.11 9.71
C TYR A 66 11.83 -13.31 9.36
N PHE A 67 12.14 -14.03 8.29
CA PHE A 67 11.33 -15.18 7.89
C PHE A 67 11.42 -16.35 8.87
N GLU A 68 12.58 -16.57 9.50
CA GLU A 68 12.72 -17.56 10.56
C GLU A 68 11.82 -17.22 11.75
N LEU A 69 11.88 -15.99 12.27
CA LEU A 69 11.04 -15.54 13.38
C LEU A 69 9.55 -15.67 13.04
N THR A 70 9.14 -15.07 11.92
CA THR A 70 7.72 -14.98 11.55
C THR A 70 7.12 -16.32 11.16
N ARG A 71 7.92 -17.27 10.67
CA ARG A 71 7.46 -18.65 10.45
C ARG A 71 7.36 -19.41 11.77
N ALA A 72 8.35 -19.26 12.65
CA ALA A 72 8.38 -19.95 13.94
C ALA A 72 7.19 -19.55 14.84
N ASN A 73 6.80 -18.27 14.84
CA ASN A 73 5.67 -17.79 15.63
C ASN A 73 4.32 -17.81 14.89
N GLY A 74 4.27 -18.33 13.66
CA GLY A 74 3.05 -18.46 12.86
C GLY A 74 2.54 -17.16 12.21
N TYR A 75 3.16 -16.01 12.50
CA TYR A 75 2.76 -14.71 11.96
C TYR A 75 2.81 -14.67 10.42
N TYR A 76 3.79 -15.33 9.80
CA TYR A 76 3.96 -15.37 8.35
C TYR A 76 2.70 -15.87 7.63
N LEU A 77 2.14 -16.99 8.09
CA LEU A 77 0.93 -17.56 7.48
C LEU A 77 -0.31 -16.72 7.80
N HIS A 78 -0.39 -16.17 9.01
CA HIS A 78 -1.48 -15.27 9.39
C HIS A 78 -1.53 -14.03 8.48
N LYS A 79 -0.42 -13.28 8.40
CA LYS A 79 -0.31 -12.08 7.55
C LYS A 79 -0.62 -12.39 6.08
N ARG A 80 -0.18 -13.53 5.56
CA ARG A 80 -0.44 -13.92 4.18
C ARG A 80 -1.92 -14.20 3.90
N ARG A 81 -2.65 -14.84 4.83
CA ARG A 81 -4.09 -15.05 4.69
C ARG A 81 -4.86 -13.74 4.74
N GLU A 82 -4.48 -12.85 5.65
CA GLU A 82 -5.05 -11.50 5.77
C GLU A 82 -4.84 -10.70 4.48
N GLN A 83 -3.62 -10.73 3.92
CA GLN A 83 -3.31 -10.12 2.63
C GLN A 83 -4.12 -10.74 1.48
N SER A 84 -4.29 -12.07 1.44
CA SER A 84 -5.13 -12.70 0.42
C SER A 84 -6.59 -12.26 0.51
N ARG A 85 -7.14 -12.13 1.73
CA ARG A 85 -8.49 -11.60 1.95
C ARG A 85 -8.58 -10.14 1.50
N TYR A 86 -7.61 -9.32 1.87
CA TYR A 86 -7.53 -7.92 1.45
C TYR A 86 -7.54 -7.79 -0.07
N TRP A 87 -6.64 -8.51 -0.76
CA TRP A 87 -6.55 -8.48 -2.22
C TRP A 87 -7.83 -8.95 -2.90
N MET A 88 -8.52 -9.96 -2.35
CA MET A 88 -9.82 -10.37 -2.87
C MET A 88 -10.84 -9.22 -2.85
N TYR A 89 -10.94 -8.49 -1.73
CA TYR A 89 -11.85 -7.35 -1.63
C TYR A 89 -11.42 -6.17 -2.52
N GLU A 90 -10.13 -5.85 -2.56
CA GLU A 90 -9.61 -4.79 -3.43
C GLU A 90 -9.88 -5.09 -4.91
N THR A 91 -9.66 -6.33 -5.36
CA THR A 91 -9.96 -6.73 -6.74
C THR A 91 -11.44 -6.59 -7.06
N ILE A 92 -12.34 -6.97 -6.13
CA ILE A 92 -13.78 -6.78 -6.33
C ILE A 92 -14.12 -5.29 -6.44
N GLN A 93 -13.60 -4.46 -5.54
CA GLN A 93 -13.88 -3.02 -5.54
C GLN A 93 -13.35 -2.34 -6.79
N GLU A 94 -12.12 -2.65 -7.19
CA GLU A 94 -11.49 -2.09 -8.39
C GLU A 94 -12.22 -2.51 -9.66
N ASP A 95 -12.58 -3.79 -9.80
CA ASP A 95 -13.34 -4.27 -10.97
C ASP A 95 -14.71 -3.60 -11.06
N LEU A 96 -15.47 -3.55 -9.95
CA LEU A 96 -16.77 -2.89 -9.91
C LEU A 96 -16.66 -1.39 -10.22
N ARG A 97 -15.65 -0.72 -9.64
CA ARG A 97 -15.37 0.70 -9.90
C ARG A 97 -15.04 0.94 -11.37
N ASN A 98 -14.14 0.14 -11.94
CA ASN A 98 -13.73 0.27 -13.33
C ASN A 98 -14.92 0.03 -14.26
N ARG A 99 -15.68 -1.05 -14.05
CA ARG A 99 -16.90 -1.33 -14.81
C ARG A 99 -17.93 -0.21 -14.73
N PHE A 100 -18.07 0.44 -13.57
CA PHE A 100 -18.96 1.58 -13.39
C PHE A 100 -18.49 2.79 -14.21
N TYR A 101 -17.24 3.23 -14.05
CA TYR A 101 -16.71 4.40 -14.75
C TYR A 101 -16.42 4.16 -16.24
N GLU A 102 -16.27 2.90 -16.66
CA GLU A 102 -16.09 2.56 -18.07
C GLU A 102 -17.40 2.48 -18.85
N ASN A 103 -18.54 2.37 -18.16
CA ASN A 103 -19.87 2.30 -18.77
C ASN A 103 -20.21 3.62 -19.50
N GLU A 104 -20.61 3.52 -20.76
CA GLU A 104 -20.92 4.68 -21.62
C GLU A 104 -22.04 5.59 -21.07
N VAL A 105 -23.04 5.02 -20.38
CA VAL A 105 -24.11 5.81 -19.74
C VAL A 105 -23.56 6.61 -18.57
N VAL A 106 -22.70 6.00 -17.75
CA VAL A 106 -22.06 6.70 -16.63
C VAL A 106 -21.11 7.78 -17.16
N LYS A 107 -20.20 7.45 -18.09
CA LYS A 107 -19.26 8.40 -18.70
C LYS A 107 -19.95 9.63 -19.27
N SER A 108 -21.02 9.44 -20.03
CA SER A 108 -21.76 10.55 -20.65
C SER A 108 -22.52 11.44 -19.66
N ASN A 109 -22.84 10.94 -18.46
CA ASN A 109 -23.58 11.69 -17.45
C ASN A 109 -22.68 12.26 -16.33
N LEU A 110 -21.47 11.71 -16.13
CA LEU A 110 -20.65 12.00 -14.96
C LEU A 110 -20.37 13.50 -14.79
N GLU A 111 -19.91 14.18 -15.85
CA GLU A 111 -19.61 15.63 -15.82
C GLU A 111 -20.85 16.47 -15.49
N HIS A 112 -22.03 16.07 -15.99
CA HIS A 112 -23.27 16.78 -15.67
C HIS A 112 -23.60 16.69 -14.18
N TYR A 113 -23.50 15.51 -13.59
CA TYR A 113 -23.76 15.30 -12.17
C TYR A 113 -22.72 15.97 -11.27
N GLU A 114 -21.44 15.95 -11.65
CA GLU A 114 -20.39 16.69 -10.94
C GLU A 114 -20.69 18.19 -10.89
N ASN A 115 -21.09 18.78 -12.02
CA ASN A 115 -21.48 20.19 -12.08
C ASN A 115 -22.70 20.50 -11.19
N MET A 116 -23.72 19.64 -11.18
CA MET A 116 -24.88 19.83 -10.29
C MET A 116 -24.51 19.80 -8.80
N VAL A 117 -23.53 18.98 -8.42
CA VAL A 117 -23.03 18.93 -7.04
C VAL A 117 -22.23 20.18 -6.70
N LEU A 118 -21.33 20.62 -7.59
CA LEU A 118 -20.53 21.83 -7.40
C LEU A 118 -21.37 23.10 -7.31
N GLU A 119 -22.48 23.15 -8.05
CA GLU A 119 -23.45 24.26 -8.01
C GLU A 119 -24.43 24.15 -6.82
N GLY A 120 -24.36 23.09 -6.01
CA GLY A 120 -25.25 22.87 -4.87
C GLY A 120 -26.69 22.52 -5.23
N LYS A 121 -26.95 22.17 -6.51
CA LYS A 121 -28.29 21.77 -7.00
C LYS A 121 -28.65 20.35 -6.61
N LEU A 122 -27.65 19.50 -6.40
CA LEU A 122 -27.82 18.12 -5.96
C LEU A 122 -26.79 17.79 -4.87
N SER A 123 -27.18 17.00 -3.87
CA SER A 123 -26.22 16.52 -2.88
C SER A 123 -25.29 15.45 -3.50
N SER A 124 -24.08 15.31 -2.96
CA SER A 124 -23.12 14.28 -3.40
C SER A 124 -23.70 12.86 -3.32
N PHE A 125 -24.49 12.56 -2.28
CA PHE A 125 -25.15 11.27 -2.12
C PHE A 125 -26.25 11.02 -3.15
N ALA A 126 -27.06 12.05 -3.46
CA ALA A 126 -28.12 11.92 -4.45
C ALA A 126 -27.55 11.76 -5.87
N ALA A 127 -26.52 12.53 -6.23
CA ALA A 127 -25.83 12.40 -7.52
C ALA A 127 -25.22 11.01 -7.71
N ALA A 128 -24.53 10.49 -6.69
CA ALA A 128 -23.98 9.14 -6.73
C ALA A 128 -25.08 8.06 -6.86
N GLY A 129 -26.18 8.19 -6.10
CA GLY A 129 -27.32 7.28 -6.18
C GLY A 129 -27.95 7.23 -7.58
N GLU A 130 -28.20 8.38 -8.18
CA GLU A 130 -28.78 8.46 -9.53
C GLU A 130 -27.85 7.86 -10.60
N LEU A 131 -26.54 8.12 -10.53
CA LEU A 131 -25.58 7.49 -11.44
C LEU A 131 -25.53 5.96 -11.27
N ILE A 132 -25.62 5.46 -10.03
CA ILE A 132 -25.69 4.01 -9.74
C ILE A 132 -26.98 3.40 -10.30
N GLU A 133 -28.13 4.08 -10.19
CA GLU A 133 -29.40 3.63 -10.76
C GLU A 133 -29.35 3.56 -12.29
N LYS A 134 -28.76 4.59 -12.93
CA LYS A 134 -28.53 4.61 -14.38
C LYS A 134 -27.63 3.45 -14.81
N TYR A 135 -26.53 3.22 -14.09
CA TYR A 135 -25.65 2.07 -14.33
C TYR A 135 -26.39 0.74 -14.23
N ASN A 136 -27.14 0.50 -13.15
CA ASN A 136 -27.91 -0.73 -12.94
C ASN A 136 -28.97 -0.99 -14.03
N SER A 137 -29.54 0.08 -14.58
CA SER A 137 -30.55 -0.01 -15.64
C SER A 137 -29.99 -0.52 -16.97
N THR A 138 -28.68 -0.34 -17.23
CA THR A 138 -28.01 -0.88 -18.42
C THR A 138 -27.94 -2.41 -18.44
N TYR A 139 -27.92 -3.06 -17.27
CA TYR A 139 -27.89 -4.51 -17.16
C TYR A 139 -29.27 -5.17 -17.23
N LYS A 140 -30.34 -4.45 -16.85
CA LYS A 140 -31.71 -4.98 -16.89
C LYS A 140 -32.29 -5.16 -18.30
N HIS A 141 -31.67 -4.56 -19.32
CA HIS A 141 -32.13 -4.66 -20.71
C HIS A 141 -31.38 -5.72 -21.54
N ASN A 142 -30.32 -6.32 -21.00
CA ASN A 142 -29.48 -7.30 -21.70
C ASN A 142 -29.68 -8.75 -21.21
N ASN A 143 -30.67 -8.99 -20.34
CA ASN A 143 -31.16 -10.31 -19.90
C ASN A 143 -32.67 -10.39 -20.16
#